data_AF-A0A173T276-F1
#
_entry.id   AF-A0A173T276-F1
#
_cell.length_a   1.000
_cell.length_b   1.000
_cell.length_c   1.000
_cell.angle_alpha   90.00
_cell.angle_beta   90.00
_cell.angle_gamma   90.00
#
_symmetry.space_group_name_H-M   'P 1'
#
loop_
_entity.id
_entity.type
_entity.pdbx_description
1 polymer ?
#
loop_
_entity_poly.entity_id
_entity_poly.type
_entity_poly.pdbx_seq_one_letter_code
_entity_poly.pdbx_strand_id
1 'polypeptide(L)'
;MEITGVTAEQDVKVYKPGNGTTTSDSKVQTIDITQAAQPTGIDKADCTTSKQNNGQITGVDTTMEYKLSTGSGWTTINANPLMGLTDGTYEVRVKASGTVLASIAVTVTIGAHTCVVQGDWQYNGTDHWKLCVCGAKVEEAAHSGGEATCTALAVCETCLQTYGLLNSNNHTDTTECGYECVHQYNWQSENGMYWQHCTICGFDTNKKAIPTILINGADKICRTQD
;
A
#
# COMPACT_ATOMS: atom_id res chain seq x y z
N MET A 1 -15.98 22.61 -35.21
CA MET A 1 -16.40 21.96 -36.46
C MET A 1 -15.55 20.72 -36.60
N GLU A 2 -16.13 19.54 -36.43
CA GLU A 2 -15.42 18.29 -36.76
C GLU A 2 -15.52 18.05 -38.26
N ILE A 3 -14.40 17.65 -38.87
CA ILE A 3 -14.40 17.23 -40.27
C ILE A 3 -14.72 15.74 -40.27
N THR A 4 -15.94 15.38 -40.62
CA THR A 4 -16.39 13.99 -40.75
C THR A 4 -16.32 13.53 -42.21
N GLY A 5 -16.02 12.26 -42.45
CA GLY A 5 -16.03 11.66 -43.80
C GLY A 5 -14.71 11.64 -44.57
N VAL A 6 -13.60 12.07 -43.96
CA VAL A 6 -12.25 11.90 -44.53
C VAL A 6 -11.77 10.48 -44.26
N THR A 7 -11.72 9.65 -45.31
CA THR A 7 -11.24 8.26 -45.26
C THR A 7 -10.32 7.97 -46.44
N ALA A 8 -9.57 6.87 -46.39
CA ALA A 8 -8.67 6.45 -47.47
C ALA A 8 -9.39 6.21 -48.81
N GLU A 9 -10.72 6.01 -48.81
CA GLU A 9 -11.52 5.81 -50.01
C GLU A 9 -12.15 7.10 -50.55
N GLN A 10 -12.33 8.11 -49.69
CA GLN A 10 -13.00 9.36 -50.06
C GLN A 10 -12.04 10.46 -50.49
N ASP A 11 -10.78 10.36 -50.06
CA ASP A 11 -9.73 11.35 -50.23
C ASP A 11 -10.12 12.75 -49.75
N VAL A 12 -9.23 13.72 -49.92
CA VAL A 12 -9.58 15.14 -49.76
C VAL A 12 -9.71 15.80 -51.12
N LYS A 13 -10.91 16.32 -51.41
CA LYS A 13 -11.22 16.98 -52.69
C LYS A 13 -11.28 18.49 -52.49
N VAL A 14 -10.46 19.21 -53.25
CA VAL A 14 -10.36 20.67 -53.18
C VAL A 14 -10.69 21.26 -54.54
N TYR A 15 -11.58 22.23 -54.58
CA TYR A 15 -11.86 23.03 -55.76
C TYR A 15 -12.13 24.47 -55.36
N LYS A 16 -11.96 25.40 -56.31
CA LYS A 16 -12.33 26.79 -56.13
C LYS A 16 -13.76 26.97 -56.66
N PRO A 17 -14.73 27.32 -55.79
CA PRO A 17 -16.08 27.58 -56.25
C PRO A 17 -16.13 28.79 -57.18
N GLY A 18 -16.96 28.71 -58.20
CA GLY A 18 -17.39 29.85 -59.00
C GLY A 18 -18.29 30.78 -58.19
N ASN A 19 -18.52 31.99 -58.69
CA ASN A 19 -19.38 32.98 -58.03
C ASN A 19 -20.87 32.84 -58.43
N GLY A 20 -21.23 31.75 -59.11
CA GLY A 20 -22.59 31.49 -59.58
C GLY A 20 -23.10 32.43 -60.68
N THR A 21 -22.26 33.34 -61.20
CA THR A 21 -22.66 34.34 -62.21
C THR A 21 -21.68 34.43 -63.37
N THR A 22 -20.42 34.77 -63.11
CA THR A 22 -19.39 35.02 -64.14
C THR A 22 -18.23 34.03 -64.12
N THR A 23 -18.11 33.22 -63.07
CA THR A 23 -17.09 32.18 -62.97
C THR A 23 -17.72 30.83 -62.62
N SER A 24 -17.22 29.77 -63.27
CA SER A 24 -17.53 28.38 -62.92
C SER A 24 -16.52 27.84 -61.90
N ASP A 25 -16.88 26.72 -61.28
CA ASP A 25 -15.99 25.97 -60.40
C ASP A 25 -14.70 25.55 -61.14
N SER A 26 -13.57 25.55 -60.44
CA SER A 26 -12.34 24.97 -60.99
C SER A 26 -12.45 23.46 -61.12
N LYS A 27 -11.53 22.86 -61.88
CA LYS A 27 -11.30 21.41 -61.81
C LYS A 27 -10.99 21.02 -60.36
N VAL A 28 -11.59 19.91 -59.90
CA VAL A 28 -11.30 19.31 -58.60
C VAL A 28 -9.86 18.79 -58.59
N GLN A 29 -9.14 19.10 -57.52
CA GLN A 29 -7.86 18.52 -57.16
C GLN A 29 -8.09 17.52 -56.02
N THR A 30 -7.45 16.36 -56.11
CA THR A 30 -7.53 15.32 -55.09
C THR A 30 -6.20 15.24 -54.36
N ILE A 31 -6.26 15.17 -53.03
CA ILE A 31 -5.13 14.82 -52.18
C ILE A 31 -5.38 13.41 -51.70
N ASP A 32 -4.59 12.48 -52.24
CA ASP A 32 -4.69 11.06 -51.91
C ASP A 32 -4.24 10.82 -50.46
N ILE A 33 -5.07 10.12 -49.70
CA ILE A 33 -4.76 9.74 -48.32
C ILE A 33 -4.82 8.22 -48.15
N THR A 34 -4.02 7.71 -47.23
CA THR A 34 -4.02 6.28 -46.88
C THR A 34 -4.29 6.11 -45.39
N GLN A 35 -4.53 4.88 -44.94
CA GLN A 35 -4.65 4.57 -43.52
C GLN A 35 -3.54 3.63 -43.09
N ALA A 36 -2.91 3.92 -41.96
CA ALA A 36 -1.89 3.04 -41.40
C ALA A 36 -2.51 1.67 -41.04
N ALA A 37 -1.74 0.61 -41.25
CA ALA A 37 -2.14 -0.74 -40.81
C ALA A 37 -2.26 -0.79 -39.28
N GLN A 38 -3.18 -1.61 -38.79
CA GLN A 38 -3.34 -1.85 -37.36
C GLN A 38 -2.05 -2.48 -36.77
N PRO A 39 -1.63 -2.10 -35.56
CA PRO A 39 -0.51 -2.75 -34.88
C PRO A 39 -0.71 -4.26 -34.74
N THR A 40 0.38 -5.02 -34.84
CA THR A 40 0.38 -6.48 -34.64
C THR A 40 1.46 -6.86 -33.64
N GLY A 41 1.34 -8.04 -33.02
CA GLY A 41 2.33 -8.52 -32.04
C GLY A 41 2.33 -7.77 -30.70
N ILE A 42 1.26 -7.04 -30.40
CA ILE A 42 1.06 -6.41 -29.09
C ILE A 42 0.77 -7.49 -28.05
N ASP A 43 1.48 -7.41 -26.93
CA ASP A 43 1.28 -8.27 -25.76
C ASP A 43 1.32 -7.43 -24.48
N LYS A 44 1.08 -8.06 -23.32
CA LYS A 44 0.93 -7.36 -22.04
C LYS A 44 1.49 -8.12 -20.85
N ALA A 45 1.79 -7.38 -19.79
CA ALA A 45 1.94 -7.92 -18.44
C ALA A 45 0.96 -7.23 -17.50
N ASP A 46 0.22 -8.03 -16.74
CA ASP A 46 -0.73 -7.54 -15.74
C ASP A 46 -0.01 -6.95 -14.53
N CYS A 47 -0.73 -6.18 -13.72
CA CYS A 47 -0.19 -5.67 -12.47
C CYS A 47 0.19 -6.82 -11.54
N THR A 48 1.30 -6.65 -10.81
CA THR A 48 1.82 -7.67 -9.87
C THR A 48 1.94 -7.18 -8.43
N THR A 49 1.57 -5.92 -8.17
CA THR A 49 1.62 -5.31 -6.84
C THR A 49 0.29 -4.70 -6.48
N SER A 50 0.00 -4.57 -5.18
CA SER A 50 -1.23 -3.96 -4.68
C SER A 50 -1.40 -2.49 -5.04
N LYS A 51 -0.33 -1.80 -5.50
CA LYS A 51 -0.40 -0.42 -5.97
C LYS A 51 -1.03 -0.29 -7.36
N GLN A 52 -1.21 -1.41 -8.08
CA GLN A 52 -1.81 -1.44 -9.41
C GLN A 52 -1.21 -0.43 -10.37
N ASN A 53 0.12 -0.33 -10.45
CA ASN A 53 0.78 0.71 -11.22
C ASN A 53 2.05 0.23 -11.94
N ASN A 54 2.13 -1.07 -12.20
CA ASN A 54 3.29 -1.70 -12.80
C ASN A 54 2.95 -2.63 -13.97
N GLY A 55 1.74 -2.55 -14.50
CA GLY A 55 1.35 -3.21 -15.74
C GLY A 55 2.16 -2.69 -16.93
N GLN A 56 2.21 -3.50 -17.99
CA GLN A 56 3.06 -3.24 -19.15
C GLN A 56 2.38 -3.62 -20.47
N ILE A 57 2.72 -2.92 -21.54
CA ILE A 57 2.41 -3.28 -22.92
C ILE A 57 3.72 -3.44 -23.70
N THR A 58 3.86 -4.54 -24.44
CA THR A 58 5.01 -4.86 -25.31
C THR A 58 4.58 -4.90 -26.78
N GLY A 59 5.55 -4.95 -27.70
CA GLY A 59 5.26 -4.96 -29.14
C GLY A 59 4.86 -3.58 -29.68
N VAL A 60 5.28 -2.52 -28.98
CA VAL A 60 4.98 -1.13 -29.31
C VAL A 60 6.26 -0.36 -29.65
N ASP A 61 6.12 0.74 -30.36
CA ASP A 61 7.25 1.61 -30.73
C ASP A 61 6.84 3.10 -30.78
N THR A 62 7.77 3.97 -31.20
CA THR A 62 7.58 5.42 -31.22
C THR A 62 6.65 5.93 -32.32
N THR A 63 6.30 5.09 -33.29
CA THR A 63 5.28 5.38 -34.30
C THR A 63 3.86 5.23 -33.74
N MET A 64 3.72 4.61 -32.57
CA MET A 64 2.44 4.31 -31.94
C MET A 64 2.08 5.27 -30.80
N GLU A 65 0.79 5.39 -30.55
CA GLU A 65 0.21 6.12 -29.43
C GLU A 65 -0.79 5.23 -28.70
N TYR A 66 -1.01 5.52 -27.42
CA TYR A 66 -1.94 4.79 -26.58
C TYR A 66 -2.83 5.74 -25.78
N LYS A 67 -3.97 5.23 -25.33
CA LYS A 67 -4.79 5.89 -24.31
C LYS A 67 -5.54 4.86 -23.49
N LEU A 68 -5.99 5.26 -22.31
CA LEU A 68 -7.02 4.50 -21.60
C LEU A 68 -8.33 4.62 -22.41
N SER A 69 -9.14 3.55 -22.50
CA SER A 69 -10.37 3.56 -23.31
C SER A 69 -11.37 4.62 -22.83
N THR A 70 -11.37 4.92 -21.54
CA THR A 70 -12.15 6.00 -20.92
C THR A 70 -11.48 7.38 -21.02
N GLY A 71 -10.24 7.43 -21.48
CA GLY A 71 -9.48 8.66 -21.70
C GLY A 71 -9.86 9.35 -23.00
N SER A 72 -9.75 10.68 -23.00
CA SER A 72 -10.08 11.53 -24.16
C SER A 72 -8.89 11.84 -25.07
N GLY A 73 -7.65 11.68 -24.59
CA GLY A 73 -6.42 12.04 -25.30
C GLY A 73 -5.49 10.86 -25.55
N TRP A 74 -4.86 10.86 -26.72
CA TRP A 74 -3.79 9.92 -27.08
C TRP A 74 -2.44 10.41 -26.57
N THR A 75 -1.64 9.48 -26.05
CA THR A 75 -0.30 9.69 -25.53
C THR A 75 0.71 8.98 -26.43
N THR A 76 1.77 9.69 -26.82
CA THR A 76 2.86 9.09 -27.59
C THR A 76 3.57 8.00 -26.80
N ILE A 77 3.79 6.85 -27.42
CA ILE A 77 4.66 5.80 -26.87
C ILE A 77 6.12 6.19 -27.14
N ASN A 78 6.97 6.07 -26.12
CA ASN A 78 8.38 6.44 -26.18
C ASN A 78 9.33 5.30 -25.70
N ALA A 79 8.78 4.15 -25.32
CA ALA A 79 9.53 3.01 -24.80
C ALA A 79 8.86 1.68 -25.15
N ASN A 80 9.66 0.61 -25.15
CA ASN A 80 9.22 -0.77 -25.26
C ASN A 80 10.03 -1.63 -24.27
N PRO A 81 9.40 -2.27 -23.25
CA PRO A 81 7.98 -2.19 -22.92
C PRO A 81 7.52 -0.78 -22.52
N LEU A 82 6.26 -0.46 -22.79
CA LEU A 82 5.55 0.65 -22.15
C LEU A 82 5.17 0.20 -20.74
N MET A 83 5.77 0.82 -19.72
CA MET A 83 5.66 0.41 -18.32
C MET A 83 4.87 1.41 -17.47
N GLY A 84 4.51 1.01 -16.26
CA GLY A 84 3.91 1.90 -15.27
C GLY A 84 2.40 2.12 -15.46
N LEU A 85 1.75 1.18 -16.15
CA LEU A 85 0.32 1.25 -16.41
C LEU A 85 -0.47 0.73 -15.21
N THR A 86 -1.62 1.34 -14.97
CA THR A 86 -2.60 0.81 -14.02
C THR A 86 -3.41 -0.30 -14.66
N ASP A 87 -4.18 -1.04 -13.87
CA ASP A 87 -5.18 -1.93 -14.44
C ASP A 87 -6.21 -1.14 -15.24
N GLY A 88 -6.74 -1.77 -16.28
CA GLY A 88 -7.70 -1.16 -17.18
C GLY A 88 -7.50 -1.52 -18.65
N THR A 89 -8.41 -1.01 -19.47
CA THR A 89 -8.43 -1.28 -20.91
C THR A 89 -7.82 -0.11 -21.67
N TYR A 90 -6.73 -0.37 -22.38
CA TYR A 90 -6.01 0.58 -23.21
C TYR A 90 -6.31 0.34 -24.69
N GLU A 91 -6.27 1.42 -25.45
CA GLU A 91 -6.29 1.41 -26.91
C GLU A 91 -4.90 1.82 -27.41
N VAL A 92 -4.35 1.09 -28.37
CA VAL A 92 -3.04 1.34 -28.99
C VAL A 92 -3.21 1.42 -30.50
N ARG A 93 -2.66 2.46 -31.15
CA ARG A 93 -2.74 2.61 -32.61
C ARG A 93 -1.46 3.22 -33.18
N VAL A 94 -1.25 3.08 -34.49
CA VAL A 94 -0.23 3.86 -35.21
C VAL A 94 -0.72 5.29 -35.37
N LYS A 95 0.14 6.26 -35.09
CA LYS A 95 -0.15 7.70 -35.22
C LYS A 95 -0.41 8.06 -36.68
N ALA A 96 -1.24 9.07 -36.89
CA ALA A 96 -1.31 9.72 -38.21
C ALA A 96 0.04 10.38 -38.54
N SER A 97 0.42 10.36 -39.82
CA SER A 97 1.65 10.98 -40.31
C SER A 97 1.47 11.48 -41.73
N GLY A 98 1.55 12.80 -41.94
CA GLY A 98 1.36 13.42 -43.25
C GLY A 98 -0.02 13.11 -43.84
N THR A 99 -0.04 12.43 -44.99
CA THR A 99 -1.26 11.98 -45.69
C THR A 99 -1.74 10.59 -45.24
N VAL A 100 -1.12 10.02 -44.21
CA VAL A 100 -1.52 8.73 -43.63
C VAL A 100 -2.35 8.97 -42.38
N LEU A 101 -3.62 8.57 -42.42
CA LEU A 101 -4.51 8.55 -41.25
C LEU A 101 -4.02 7.54 -40.20
N ALA A 102 -4.33 7.82 -38.94
CA ALA A 102 -4.06 6.89 -37.84
C ALA A 102 -4.74 5.54 -38.09
N SER A 103 -4.12 4.46 -37.63
CA SER A 103 -4.70 3.13 -37.78
C SER A 103 -5.96 2.97 -36.93
N ILE A 104 -6.72 1.91 -37.21
CA ILE A 104 -7.67 1.36 -36.23
C ILE A 104 -6.87 0.95 -34.98
N ALA A 105 -7.45 1.16 -33.80
CA ALA A 105 -6.81 0.82 -32.54
C ALA A 105 -6.93 -0.68 -32.21
N VAL A 106 -5.93 -1.22 -31.53
CA VAL A 106 -5.97 -2.51 -30.84
C VAL A 106 -6.32 -2.26 -29.39
N THR A 107 -7.18 -3.11 -28.82
CA THR A 107 -7.54 -3.06 -27.41
C THR A 107 -6.66 -4.01 -26.60
N VAL A 108 -6.11 -3.54 -25.48
CA VAL A 108 -5.26 -4.31 -24.56
C VAL A 108 -5.76 -4.10 -23.14
N THR A 109 -6.10 -5.17 -22.43
CA THR A 109 -6.59 -5.09 -21.04
C THR A 109 -5.52 -5.52 -20.06
N ILE A 110 -5.00 -4.57 -19.28
CA ILE A 110 -4.11 -4.84 -18.14
C ILE A 110 -4.98 -5.28 -16.96
N GLY A 111 -4.74 -6.50 -16.48
CA GLY A 111 -5.41 -7.08 -15.32
C GLY A 111 -4.91 -6.51 -13.99
N ALA A 112 -5.82 -6.44 -13.02
CA ALA A 112 -5.52 -6.05 -11.66
C ALA A 112 -4.83 -7.18 -10.88
N HIS A 113 -3.84 -6.83 -10.06
CA HIS A 113 -3.27 -7.73 -9.07
C HIS A 113 -4.27 -7.98 -7.94
N THR A 114 -4.71 -9.22 -7.74
CA THR A 114 -5.47 -9.58 -6.54
C THR A 114 -4.52 -10.18 -5.52
N CYS A 115 -4.53 -9.64 -4.30
CA CYS A 115 -3.72 -10.21 -3.24
C CYS A 115 -4.30 -11.54 -2.81
N VAL A 116 -3.48 -12.59 -2.90
CA VAL A 116 -3.82 -13.92 -2.40
C VAL A 116 -3.08 -14.14 -1.10
N VAL A 117 -3.84 -14.42 -0.04
CA VAL A 117 -3.33 -14.72 1.30
C VAL A 117 -2.47 -15.97 1.25
N GLN A 118 -1.24 -15.91 1.77
CA GLN A 118 -0.34 -17.06 1.86
C GLN A 118 0.41 -17.12 3.19
N GLY A 119 0.82 -18.33 3.55
CA GLY A 119 1.68 -18.60 4.70
C GLY A 119 0.99 -18.49 6.07
N ASP A 120 1.84 -18.58 7.09
CA ASP A 120 1.46 -18.45 8.49
C ASP A 120 1.26 -16.99 8.89
N TRP A 121 0.49 -16.78 9.96
CA TRP A 121 0.31 -15.46 10.57
C TRP A 121 1.66 -14.85 10.98
N GLN A 122 1.88 -13.62 10.54
CA GLN A 122 2.92 -12.73 11.02
C GLN A 122 2.34 -11.85 12.12
N TYR A 123 3.19 -11.37 13.03
CA TYR A 123 2.74 -10.59 14.18
C TYR A 123 3.83 -9.66 14.70
N ASN A 124 3.38 -8.61 15.40
CA ASN A 124 4.19 -7.76 16.25
C ASN A 124 3.48 -7.60 17.62
N GLY A 125 3.93 -6.66 18.46
CA GLY A 125 3.32 -6.46 19.79
C GLY A 125 1.89 -5.91 19.80
N THR A 126 1.41 -5.38 18.68
CA THR A 126 0.10 -4.70 18.56
C THR A 126 -0.82 -5.41 17.57
N ASP A 127 -0.29 -5.86 16.44
CA ASP A 127 -1.05 -6.37 15.31
C ASP A 127 -0.55 -7.73 14.82
N HIS A 128 -1.41 -8.43 14.09
CA HIS A 128 -1.08 -9.58 13.26
C HIS A 128 -1.53 -9.35 11.81
N TRP A 129 -0.87 -10.00 10.86
CA TRP A 129 -1.21 -9.93 9.44
C TRP A 129 -0.74 -11.20 8.72
N LYS A 130 -1.26 -11.44 7.52
CA LYS A 130 -0.67 -12.40 6.57
C LYS A 130 0.02 -11.68 5.43
N LEU A 131 0.86 -12.40 4.70
CA LEU A 131 1.55 -11.86 3.54
C LEU A 131 0.89 -12.34 2.26
N CYS A 132 0.75 -11.42 1.32
CA CYS A 132 0.49 -11.74 -0.07
C CYS A 132 1.78 -12.20 -0.77
N VAL A 133 1.67 -12.94 -1.87
CA VAL A 133 2.78 -13.29 -2.77
C VAL A 133 3.57 -12.05 -3.24
N CYS A 134 2.94 -10.87 -3.33
CA CYS A 134 3.61 -9.62 -3.68
C CYS A 134 4.31 -8.93 -2.49
N GLY A 135 4.29 -9.53 -1.30
CA GLY A 135 4.87 -9.00 -0.07
C GLY A 135 3.99 -7.98 0.69
N ALA A 136 2.82 -7.62 0.15
CA ALA A 136 1.88 -6.75 0.86
C ALA A 136 1.28 -7.45 2.08
N LYS A 137 1.05 -6.69 3.16
CA LYS A 137 0.26 -7.15 4.30
C LYS A 137 -1.20 -7.26 3.91
N VAL A 138 -1.83 -8.35 4.30
CA VAL A 138 -3.26 -8.60 4.14
C VAL A 138 -3.82 -9.08 5.47
N GLU A 139 -5.13 -8.85 5.69
CA GLU A 139 -5.80 -9.22 6.95
C GLU A 139 -5.09 -8.65 8.20
N GLU A 140 -4.53 -7.43 8.08
CA GLU A 140 -3.89 -6.76 9.21
C GLU A 140 -4.94 -6.33 10.23
N ALA A 141 -4.79 -6.81 11.46
CA ALA A 141 -5.69 -6.50 12.56
C ALA A 141 -4.93 -6.48 13.89
N ALA A 142 -5.41 -5.66 14.82
CA ALA A 142 -4.93 -5.66 16.19
C ALA A 142 -5.22 -7.01 16.85
N HIS A 143 -4.35 -7.42 17.78
CA HIS A 143 -4.58 -8.62 18.57
C HIS A 143 -5.87 -8.51 19.40
N SER A 144 -6.61 -9.61 19.44
CA SER A 144 -7.88 -9.73 20.16
C SER A 144 -8.09 -11.14 20.69
N GLY A 145 -8.97 -11.27 21.68
CA GLY A 145 -9.28 -12.53 22.35
C GLY A 145 -8.25 -12.94 23.41
N GLY A 146 -8.57 -13.99 24.14
CA GLY A 146 -7.78 -14.43 25.30
C GLY A 146 -7.84 -13.46 26.48
N GLU A 147 -7.43 -13.95 27.66
CA GLU A 147 -7.36 -13.16 28.88
C GLU A 147 -5.95 -13.26 29.45
N ALA A 148 -5.29 -12.12 29.69
CA ALA A 148 -4.03 -12.12 30.40
C ALA A 148 -4.28 -12.45 31.88
N THR A 149 -3.35 -13.16 32.49
CA THR A 149 -3.30 -13.44 33.93
C THR A 149 -2.15 -12.68 34.57
N CYS A 150 -1.98 -12.82 35.88
CA CYS A 150 -0.84 -12.22 36.57
C CYS A 150 0.50 -12.85 36.15
N THR A 151 0.52 -14.03 35.54
CA THR A 151 1.74 -14.77 35.15
C THR A 151 1.83 -15.08 33.65
N ALA A 152 0.75 -14.95 32.88
CA ALA A 152 0.72 -15.20 31.45
C ALA A 152 0.06 -14.05 30.67
N LEU A 153 0.62 -13.72 29.51
CA LEU A 153 0.03 -12.76 28.58
C LEU A 153 -1.21 -13.34 27.92
N ALA A 154 -2.11 -12.48 27.43
CA ALA A 154 -3.24 -12.92 26.63
C ALA A 154 -2.74 -13.59 25.34
N VAL A 155 -3.40 -14.67 24.92
CA VAL A 155 -3.12 -15.35 23.65
C VAL A 155 -4.17 -14.91 22.64
N CYS A 156 -3.73 -14.35 21.51
CA CYS A 156 -4.64 -13.93 20.45
C CYS A 156 -5.37 -15.14 19.87
N GLU A 157 -6.70 -15.08 19.78
CA GLU A 157 -7.51 -16.20 19.28
C GLU A 157 -7.34 -16.43 17.76
N THR A 158 -6.90 -15.41 17.02
CA THR A 158 -6.71 -15.49 15.57
C THR A 158 -5.36 -16.07 15.17
N CYS A 159 -4.27 -15.53 15.74
CA CYS A 159 -2.90 -15.90 15.36
C CYS A 159 -2.18 -16.78 16.39
N LEU A 160 -2.80 -17.02 17.56
CA LEU A 160 -2.28 -17.85 18.66
C LEU A 160 -0.99 -17.34 19.29
N GLN A 161 -0.66 -16.06 19.08
CA GLN A 161 0.52 -15.41 19.67
C GLN A 161 0.15 -14.67 20.94
N THR A 162 1.06 -14.67 21.92
CA THR A 162 0.90 -13.90 23.14
C THR A 162 1.08 -12.40 22.89
N TYR A 163 0.27 -11.57 23.52
CA TYR A 163 0.31 -10.12 23.33
C TYR A 163 -0.11 -9.33 24.58
N GLY A 164 0.11 -8.01 24.54
CA GLY A 164 -0.32 -7.10 25.60
C GLY A 164 0.55 -7.15 26.86
N LEU A 165 -0.05 -6.79 27.99
CA LEU A 165 0.58 -6.81 29.31
C LEU A 165 -0.07 -7.88 30.19
N LEU A 166 0.66 -8.32 31.22
CA LEU A 166 0.09 -9.15 32.27
C LEU A 166 -1.04 -8.42 32.98
N ASN A 167 -2.05 -9.16 33.41
CA ASN A 167 -3.14 -8.62 34.21
C ASN A 167 -2.89 -8.94 35.69
N SER A 168 -2.38 -7.96 36.43
CA SER A 168 -2.08 -8.12 37.86
C SER A 168 -3.30 -8.43 38.73
N ASN A 169 -4.52 -8.25 38.21
CA ASN A 169 -5.76 -8.48 38.95
C ASN A 169 -6.43 -9.83 38.60
N ASN A 170 -5.92 -10.57 37.61
CA ASN A 170 -6.50 -11.83 37.18
C ASN A 170 -5.69 -13.03 37.71
N HIS A 171 -6.30 -13.79 38.62
CA HIS A 171 -5.69 -14.90 39.38
C HIS A 171 -6.37 -16.27 39.09
N THR A 172 -7.04 -16.42 37.96
CA THR A 172 -7.83 -17.64 37.67
C THR A 172 -7.01 -18.92 37.48
N ASP A 173 -5.73 -18.82 37.10
CA ASP A 173 -4.84 -19.97 36.84
C ASP A 173 -3.84 -20.27 37.98
N THR A 174 -3.99 -19.66 39.15
CA THR A 174 -3.16 -20.00 40.31
C THR A 174 -3.87 -21.03 41.19
N THR A 175 -3.39 -22.28 41.16
CA THR A 175 -3.91 -23.39 41.99
C THR A 175 -3.73 -23.17 43.51
N GLU A 176 -3.15 -22.03 43.90
CA GLU A 176 -2.85 -21.64 45.28
C GLU A 176 -3.57 -20.34 45.73
N CYS A 177 -4.62 -19.87 45.04
CA CYS A 177 -5.47 -18.79 45.58
C CYS A 177 -6.92 -19.23 45.79
N GLY A 178 -7.10 -20.12 46.78
CA GLY A 178 -8.41 -20.48 47.34
C GLY A 178 -8.90 -19.53 48.44
N TYR A 179 -8.01 -18.77 49.10
CA TYR A 179 -8.37 -17.80 50.14
C TYR A 179 -7.28 -16.71 50.16
N GLU A 180 -7.66 -15.46 49.87
CA GLU A 180 -6.83 -14.26 50.01
C GLU A 180 -5.41 -14.38 49.41
N CYS A 181 -5.22 -13.98 48.15
CA CYS A 181 -3.88 -13.78 47.59
C CYS A 181 -3.13 -12.73 48.45
N VAL A 182 -2.40 -13.20 49.47
CA VAL A 182 -1.50 -12.38 50.27
C VAL A 182 -0.27 -12.18 49.39
N HIS A 183 -0.24 -11.07 48.66
CA HIS A 183 0.95 -10.74 47.89
C HIS A 183 2.16 -10.69 48.83
N GLN A 184 3.04 -11.69 48.74
CA GLN A 184 4.32 -11.67 49.41
C GLN A 184 5.22 -10.72 48.63
N TYR A 185 5.20 -9.47 49.04
CA TYR A 185 6.03 -8.43 48.47
C TYR A 185 7.36 -8.37 49.22
N ASN A 186 8.45 -8.58 48.49
CA ASN A 186 9.79 -8.28 48.98
C ASN A 186 10.14 -6.84 48.62
N TRP A 187 10.59 -6.07 49.61
CA TRP A 187 11.13 -4.74 49.36
C TRP A 187 12.47 -4.83 48.62
N GLN A 188 12.56 -4.10 47.52
CA GLN A 188 13.76 -3.90 46.72
C GLN A 188 14.20 -2.45 46.83
N SER A 189 15.50 -2.20 46.77
CA SER A 189 16.04 -0.84 46.71
C SER A 189 17.27 -0.77 45.81
N GLU A 190 17.34 0.29 45.00
CA GLU A 190 18.44 0.53 44.06
C GLU A 190 18.50 2.03 43.72
N ASN A 191 19.71 2.61 43.66
CA ASN A 191 19.93 4.00 43.24
C ASN A 191 19.09 5.05 43.99
N GLY A 192 18.90 4.87 45.30
CA GLY A 192 18.08 5.79 46.11
C GLY A 192 16.56 5.65 45.90
N MET A 193 16.11 4.62 45.18
CA MET A 193 14.71 4.28 44.97
C MET A 193 14.36 2.96 45.69
N TYR A 194 13.10 2.78 46.07
CA TYR A 194 12.55 1.55 46.63
C TYR A 194 11.24 1.14 45.93
N TRP A 195 11.00 -0.16 45.83
CA TRP A 195 9.75 -0.74 45.32
C TRP A 195 9.45 -2.09 45.97
N GLN A 196 8.23 -2.57 45.82
CA GLN A 196 7.81 -3.92 46.19
C GLN A 196 7.82 -4.84 44.96
N HIS A 197 8.44 -6.02 45.11
CA HIS A 197 8.48 -7.09 44.12
C HIS A 197 7.60 -8.26 44.58
N CYS A 198 6.62 -8.66 43.78
CA CYS A 198 5.79 -9.83 44.07
C CYS A 198 6.59 -11.12 43.83
N THR A 199 6.79 -11.94 44.86
CA THR A 199 7.55 -13.19 44.73
C THR A 199 6.87 -14.27 43.90
N ILE A 200 5.57 -14.11 43.60
CA ILE A 200 4.75 -15.10 42.89
C ILE A 200 4.75 -14.82 41.39
N CYS A 201 4.42 -13.59 40.99
CA CYS A 201 4.29 -13.21 39.58
C CYS A 201 5.38 -12.28 39.06
N GLY A 202 6.32 -11.87 39.92
CA GLY A 202 7.42 -11.00 39.54
C GLY A 202 7.04 -9.54 39.28
N PHE A 203 5.79 -9.15 39.54
CA PHE A 203 5.33 -7.78 39.34
C PHE A 203 6.03 -6.81 40.31
N ASP A 204 6.60 -5.73 39.76
CA ASP A 204 7.18 -4.63 40.51
C ASP A 204 6.21 -3.45 40.61
N THR A 205 5.95 -2.98 41.83
CA THR A 205 5.24 -1.71 42.03
C THR A 205 6.07 -0.52 41.53
N ASN A 206 5.41 0.61 41.28
CA ASN A 206 6.08 1.86 40.89
C ASN A 206 7.17 2.24 41.90
N LYS A 207 8.39 2.46 41.40
CA LYS A 207 9.55 2.88 42.19
C LYS A 207 9.29 4.25 42.84
N LYS A 208 9.65 4.38 44.13
CA LYS A 208 9.54 5.62 44.92
C LYS A 208 10.91 6.01 45.45
N ALA A 209 11.18 7.31 45.62
CA ALA A 209 12.43 7.78 46.22
C ALA A 209 12.50 7.42 47.70
N ILE A 210 13.65 6.93 48.17
CA ILE A 210 13.91 6.66 49.58
C ILE A 210 13.96 8.00 50.32
N PRO A 211 13.15 8.21 51.37
CA PRO A 211 13.16 9.46 52.12
C PRO A 211 14.54 9.74 52.72
N THR A 212 15.09 10.91 52.43
CA THR A 212 16.33 11.39 53.06
C THR A 212 16.00 12.22 54.29
N ILE A 213 16.46 11.78 55.46
CA ILE A 213 16.41 12.59 56.69
C ILE A 213 17.75 13.31 56.82
N LEU A 214 17.71 14.64 56.73
CA LEU A 214 18.88 15.48 56.98
C LEU A 214 18.97 15.74 58.49
N ILE A 215 19.87 15.05 59.19
CA ILE A 215 20.14 15.30 60.61
C ILE A 215 21.14 16.46 60.73
N ASN A 216 20.63 17.66 61.06
CA ASN A 216 21.45 18.86 61.29
C ASN A 216 21.81 19.05 62.78
N GLY A 217 22.07 17.96 63.50
CA GLY A 217 22.55 18.03 64.88
C GLY A 217 24.05 18.31 64.89
N ALA A 218 24.51 19.30 65.68
CA ALA A 218 25.93 19.43 65.97
C ALA A 218 26.40 18.18 66.72
N ASP A 219 27.49 17.54 66.27
CA ASP A 219 28.12 16.41 66.95
C ASP A 219 28.42 16.78 68.40
N LYS A 220 27.61 16.28 69.34
CA LYS A 220 27.96 16.32 70.76
C LYS A 220 28.85 15.12 71.05
N ILE A 221 30.15 15.38 71.12
CA ILE A 221 31.13 14.47 71.67
C ILE A 221 30.68 14.13 73.11
N CYS A 222 30.34 12.87 73.37
CA CYS A 222 30.09 12.42 74.74
C CYS A 222 31.37 12.63 75.56
N ARG A 223 31.32 13.44 76.62
CA ARG A 223 32.43 13.52 77.59
C ARG A 223 32.55 12.16 78.27
N THR A 224 33.68 11.49 78.09
CA THR A 224 34.09 10.38 78.96
C THR A 224 34.27 10.91 80.37
N GLN A 225 33.74 10.20 81.37
CA GLN A 225 33.87 10.53 82.79
C GLN A 225 35.36 10.49 83.18
N ASP A 226 35.86 11.58 83.77
CA ASP A 226 37.05 11.57 84.63
C ASP A 226 36.66 11.06 86.03
#